data_AF-A0A967X242-F1
#
_entry.id   AF-A0A967X242-F1
#
_cell.length_a   1.000
_cell.length_b   1.000
_cell.length_c   1.000
_cell.angle_alpha   90.00
_cell.angle_beta   90.00
_cell.angle_gamma   90.00
#
_symmetry.space_group_name_H-M   'P 1'
#
loop_
_entity.id
_entity.type
_entity.pdbx_description
1 polymer ?
#
loop_
_entity_poly.entity_id
_entity_poly.type
_entity_poly.pdbx_seq_one_letter_code
_entity_poly.pdbx_strand_id
1 'polypeptide(L)'
;GAEDVLFGRLPEGAERVVWMSHGDRVLRLPEGFRVLGTSEGSPFAAVRHAERPLWGIQFHPEVVHTDGGDRILAAFVHDVCGCAGSWTMEAFIDEATA
;
A
#
# COMPACT_ATOMS: atom_id res chain seq x y z
N GLY A 1 -2.65 13.79 -11.02
CA GLY A 1 -2.83 13.01 -12.26
C GLY A 1 -1.48 12.58 -12.76
N ALA A 2 -1.14 11.31 -12.92
CA ALA A 2 -1.92 10.08 -12.72
C ALA A 2 -2.02 9.66 -11.24
N GLU A 3 -3.01 8.83 -10.90
CA GLU A 3 -3.05 8.13 -9.61
C GLU A 3 -1.82 7.23 -9.46
N ASP A 4 -1.25 7.17 -8.27
CA ASP A 4 -0.07 6.35 -8.03
C ASP A 4 -0.43 4.86 -8.13
N VAL A 5 0.43 4.03 -8.74
CA VAL A 5 0.18 2.59 -8.96
C VAL A 5 -0.26 1.85 -7.70
N LEU A 6 0.29 2.20 -6.52
CA LEU A 6 -0.09 1.59 -5.25
C LEU A 6 -1.57 1.82 -4.89
N PHE A 7 -2.14 2.93 -5.34
CA PHE A 7 -3.52 3.31 -5.06
C PHE A 7 -4.44 3.15 -6.28
N GLY A 8 -3.92 2.74 -7.44
CA GLY A 8 -4.67 2.67 -8.70
C GLY A 8 -5.79 1.63 -8.76
N ARG A 9 -5.87 0.74 -7.75
CA ARG A 9 -6.99 -0.21 -7.59
C ARG A 9 -8.12 0.34 -6.72
N LEU A 10 -7.94 1.51 -6.10
CA LEU A 10 -8.99 2.16 -5.32
C LEU A 10 -9.96 2.87 -6.28
N PRO A 11 -11.25 2.99 -5.92
CA PRO A 11 -12.17 3.89 -6.63
C PRO A 11 -11.64 5.32 -6.60
N GLU A 12 -11.98 6.18 -7.55
CA GLU A 12 -11.61 7.60 -7.46
C GLU A 12 -12.13 8.26 -6.17
N GLY A 13 -11.37 9.20 -5.62
CA GLY A 13 -11.76 9.94 -4.42
C GLY A 13 -10.56 10.45 -3.61
N ALA A 14 -10.72 11.62 -2.98
CA ALA A 14 -9.64 12.34 -2.31
C ALA A 14 -9.40 11.90 -0.85
N GLU A 15 -10.38 11.28 -0.19
CA GLU A 15 -10.31 10.92 1.23
C GLU A 15 -10.56 9.42 1.46
N ARG A 16 -9.89 8.86 2.47
CA ARG A 16 -9.99 7.45 2.86
C ARG A 16 -9.94 7.33 4.38
N VAL A 17 -10.75 6.41 4.92
CA VAL A 17 -10.64 5.99 6.31
C VAL A 17 -9.53 4.95 6.41
N VAL A 18 -8.55 5.19 7.27
CA VAL A 18 -7.40 4.30 7.46
C VAL A 18 -7.10 4.13 8.94
N TRP A 19 -6.58 2.96 9.32
CA TRP A 19 -6.18 2.68 10.70
C TRP A 19 -4.74 3.12 10.98
N MET A 20 -4.59 4.16 11.80
CA MET A 20 -3.31 4.67 12.26
C MET A 20 -3.05 4.16 13.69
N SER A 21 -2.03 3.31 13.88
CA SER A 21 -1.69 2.73 15.19
C SER A 21 -0.18 2.78 15.46
N HIS A 22 0.40 3.95 15.25
CA HIS A 22 1.84 4.20 15.44
C HIS A 22 2.07 5.20 16.58
N GLY A 23 3.13 4.99 17.36
CA GLY A 23 3.54 5.89 18.44
C GLY A 23 4.61 6.90 18.00
N ASP A 24 5.27 6.62 16.89
CA ASP A 24 6.27 7.44 16.23
C ASP A 24 5.67 8.16 15.01
N ARG A 25 6.34 9.23 14.56
CA ARG A 25 5.90 10.00 13.40
C ARG A 25 7.11 10.44 12.61
N VAL A 26 7.03 10.30 11.29
CA VAL A 26 8.03 10.86 10.37
C VAL A 26 7.99 12.39 10.43
N LEU A 27 9.12 13.02 10.77
CA LEU A 27 9.23 14.49 10.84
C LEU A 27 9.83 15.11 9.57
N ARG A 28 10.57 14.31 8.79
CA ARG A 28 11.20 14.72 7.54
C ARG A 28 11.35 13.50 6.63
N LEU A 29 11.09 13.69 5.34
CA LEU A 29 11.34 12.66 4.35
C LEU A 29 12.80 12.65 3.90
N PRO A 30 13.37 11.46 3.65
CA PRO A 30 14.62 11.35 2.91
C PRO A 30 14.50 11.97 1.52
N GLU A 31 15.63 12.38 0.95
CA GLU A 31 15.68 12.86 -0.43
C GLU A 31 15.14 11.80 -1.40
N GLY A 32 14.50 12.27 -2.47
CA GLY A 32 13.90 11.41 -3.48
C GLY A 32 12.49 10.90 -3.15
N PHE A 33 11.98 11.10 -1.93
CA PHE A 33 10.59 10.80 -1.62
C PHE A 33 9.65 11.97 -1.87
N ARG A 34 8.45 11.65 -2.38
CA ARG A 34 7.32 12.57 -2.54
C ARG A 34 6.12 12.09 -1.74
N VAL A 35 5.31 13.04 -1.28
CA VAL A 35 4.08 12.76 -0.55
C VAL A 35 2.99 12.33 -1.52
N LEU A 36 2.31 11.23 -1.19
CA LEU A 36 1.13 10.73 -1.89
C LEU A 36 -0.16 10.97 -1.10
N GLY A 37 -0.07 11.01 0.23
CA GLY A 37 -1.22 11.21 1.10
C GLY A 37 -0.81 11.80 2.45
N THR A 38 -1.73 12.56 3.02
CA THR A 38 -1.58 13.28 4.30
C THR A 38 -2.76 12.98 5.21
N SER A 39 -2.56 13.06 6.52
CA SER A 39 -3.62 13.10 7.52
C SER A 39 -3.33 14.19 8.55
N GLU A 40 -4.31 14.54 9.38
CA GLU A 40 -4.15 15.55 10.44
C GLU A 40 -2.97 15.21 11.37
N GLY A 41 -2.84 13.95 11.77
CA GLY A 41 -1.75 13.49 12.65
C GLY A 41 -0.43 13.25 11.93
N SER A 42 -0.43 13.11 10.59
CA SER A 42 0.72 12.68 9.82
C SER A 42 0.81 13.34 8.44
N PRO A 43 1.71 14.32 8.24
CA PRO A 43 1.91 14.96 6.94
C PRO A 43 2.56 14.02 5.90
N PHE A 44 3.00 12.84 6.31
CA PHE A 44 3.63 11.84 5.46
C PHE A 44 2.92 10.49 5.60
N ALA A 45 1.59 10.50 5.56
CA ALA A 45 0.76 9.32 5.75
C ALA A 45 1.01 8.26 4.66
N ALA A 46 1.26 8.69 3.43
CA ALA A 46 1.73 7.85 2.34
C ALA A 46 2.77 8.58 1.51
N VAL A 47 3.85 7.89 1.12
CA VAL A 47 4.98 8.44 0.37
C VAL A 47 5.51 7.45 -0.65
N ARG A 48 6.19 7.95 -1.68
CA ARG A 48 6.85 7.14 -2.70
C ARG A 48 8.17 7.75 -3.12
N HIS A 49 9.16 6.91 -3.40
CA HIS A 49 10.40 7.36 -4.03
C HIS A 49 10.18 7.69 -5.52
N ALA A 50 10.69 8.82 -5.99
CA ALA A 50 10.47 9.34 -7.34
C ALA A 50 10.93 8.35 -8.42
N GLU A 51 12.10 7.73 -8.23
CA GLU A 51 12.71 6.85 -9.23
C GLU A 51 12.69 5.35 -8.87
N ARG A 52 12.63 5.00 -7.58
CA ARG A 52 12.74 3.62 -7.10
C ARG A 52 11.36 3.06 -6.80
N PRO A 53 11.15 1.74 -6.91
CA PRO A 53 9.89 1.11 -6.51
C PRO A 53 9.81 0.98 -4.99
N LEU A 54 9.83 2.12 -4.29
CA LEU A 54 9.74 2.20 -2.84
C LEU A 54 8.54 3.06 -2.43
N TRP A 55 7.73 2.51 -1.54
CA TRP A 55 6.59 3.17 -0.92
C TRP A 55 6.70 3.07 0.59
N GLY A 56 6.14 4.05 1.28
CA GLY A 56 5.96 4.03 2.72
C GLY A 56 4.55 4.48 3.07
N ILE A 57 3.93 3.80 4.03
CA ILE A 57 2.62 4.15 4.60
C ILE A 57 2.74 4.13 6.13
N GLN A 58 2.04 5.03 6.81
CA GLN A 58 1.96 5.06 8.28
C GLN A 58 0.67 4.43 8.83
N PHE A 59 -0.24 3.99 7.96
CA PHE A 59 -1.43 3.23 8.33
C PHE A 59 -1.27 1.75 8.03
N HIS A 60 -2.18 0.95 8.60
CA HIS A 60 -2.23 -0.51 8.46
C HIS A 60 -3.22 -0.92 7.36
N PRO A 61 -2.79 -1.26 6.13
CA PRO A 61 -3.71 -1.73 5.08
C PRO A 61 -4.18 -3.17 5.30
N GLU A 62 -3.57 -3.91 6.22
CA GLU A 62 -3.90 -5.30 6.53
C GLU A 62 -5.14 -5.46 7.42
N VAL A 63 -5.57 -4.38 8.10
CA VAL A 63 -6.71 -4.43 9.02
C VAL A 63 -8.00 -3.97 8.34
N VAL A 64 -9.10 -4.58 8.76
CA VAL A 64 -10.47 -4.32 8.22
C VAL A 64 -10.95 -2.88 8.39
N HIS A 65 -10.32 -2.11 9.28
CA HIS A 65 -10.66 -0.71 9.53
C HIS A 65 -10.08 0.25 8.48
N THR A 66 -9.23 -0.24 7.58
CA THR A 66 -8.70 0.54 6.46
C THR A 66 -9.50 0.26 5.20
N ASP A 67 -10.21 1.28 4.71
CA ASP A 67 -11.04 1.19 3.51
C ASP A 67 -10.18 0.86 2.29
N GLY A 68 -10.44 -0.30 1.67
CA GLY A 68 -9.71 -0.76 0.48
C GLY A 68 -8.26 -1.16 0.76
N GLY A 69 -7.89 -1.46 2.01
CA GLY A 69 -6.56 -1.94 2.36
C GLY A 69 -6.14 -3.21 1.60
N ASP A 70 -7.08 -4.12 1.37
CA ASP A 70 -6.93 -5.30 0.52
C ASP A 70 -6.54 -4.94 -0.93
N ARG A 71 -7.14 -3.89 -1.49
CA ARG A 71 -6.84 -3.40 -2.85
C ARG A 71 -5.46 -2.75 -2.94
N ILE A 72 -5.03 -2.04 -1.88
CA ILE A 72 -3.69 -1.47 -1.78
C ILE A 72 -2.65 -2.59 -1.78
N LEU A 73 -2.86 -3.63 -0.96
CA LEU A 73 -2.00 -4.80 -0.91
C LEU A 73 -1.98 -5.56 -2.25
N ALA A 74 -3.15 -5.72 -2.88
CA ALA A 74 -3.25 -6.34 -4.20
C ALA A 74 -2.51 -5.54 -5.27
N ALA A 75 -2.58 -4.20 -5.24
CA ALA A 75 -1.83 -3.35 -6.15
C ALA A 75 -0.32 -3.51 -5.95
N PHE A 76 0.13 -3.58 -4.71
CA PHE A 76 1.54 -3.84 -4.41
C PHE A 76 2.01 -5.20 -4.93
N VAL A 77 1.28 -6.27 -4.63
CA VAL A 77 1.67 -7.63 -5.03
C VAL A 77 1.61 -7.83 -6.54
N HIS A 78 0.54 -7.40 -7.19
CA HIS A 78 0.30 -7.72 -8.60
C HIS A 78 0.82 -6.65 -9.56
N ASP A 79 0.64 -5.36 -9.26
CA ASP A 79 0.96 -4.28 -10.20
C ASP A 79 2.37 -3.75 -9.98
N VAL A 80 2.83 -3.68 -8.73
CA VAL A 80 4.20 -3.25 -8.41
C VAL A 80 5.20 -4.39 -8.52
N CYS A 81 4.95 -5.53 -7.86
CA CYS A 81 5.87 -6.66 -7.86
C CYS A 81 5.70 -7.59 -9.08
N GLY A 82 4.58 -7.49 -9.81
CA GLY A 82 4.33 -8.36 -10.97
C GLY A 82 4.01 -9.80 -10.62
N CYS A 83 3.61 -10.11 -9.39
CA CYS A 83 3.31 -11.47 -8.97
C CYS A 83 2.02 -11.96 -9.65
N ALA A 84 2.07 -13.11 -10.32
CA ALA A 84 0.94 -13.66 -11.08
C ALA A 84 -0.24 -14.15 -10.22
N GLY A 85 -0.05 -14.33 -8.89
CA GLY A 85 -1.09 -14.88 -8.02
C GLY A 85 -1.31 -16.39 -8.18
N SER A 86 -0.26 -17.14 -8.54
CA SER A 86 -0.33 -18.59 -8.76
C SER A 86 -0.44 -19.41 -7.47
N TRP A 87 -0.36 -18.78 -6.30
CA TRP A 87 -0.55 -19.45 -5.01
C TRP A 87 -2.05 -19.55 -4.71
N THR A 88 -2.60 -20.76 -4.86
CA THR A 88 -3.97 -21.09 -4.46
C THR A 88 -3.95 -22.27 -3.50
N MET A 89 -5.05 -22.50 -2.78
CA MET A 89 -5.16 -23.65 -1.89
C MET A 89 -5.08 -24.97 -2.66
N GLU A 90 -5.60 -25.00 -3.89
CA GLU A 90 -5.48 -26.15 -4.80
C GLU A 90 -4.02 -26.41 -5.17
N ALA A 91 -3.29 -25.37 -5.62
CA ALA A 91 -1.88 -25.49 -5.96
C ALA A 91 -1.02 -25.95 -4.76
N PHE A 92 -1.38 -25.50 -3.55
CA PHE A 92 -0.70 -25.93 -2.33
C PHE A 92 -0.94 -27.42 -2.01
N ILE A 93 -2.18 -27.92 -2.13
CA ILE A 93 -2.49 -29.34 -1.89
C ILE A 93 -1.75 -30.23 -2.89
N ASP A 94 -1.73 -29.82 -4.17
CA ASP A 94 -1.00 -30.54 -5.21
C ASP A 94 0.51 -30.59 -4.92
N GLU A 95 1.13 -29.48 -4.52
CA GLU A 95 2.55 -29.45 -4.15
C GLU A 95 2.86 -30.24 -2.87
N ALA A 96 2.00 -30.15 -1.85
CA ALA A 96 2.22 -30.79 -0.55
C ALA A 96 2.06 -32.32 -0.57
N THR A 97 1.47 -32.89 -1.63
CA THR A 97 1.21 -34.33 -1.78
C THR A 97 2.04 -35.00 -2.88
N ALA A 98 2.91 -34.24 -3.56
CA ALA A 98 3.82 -34.71 -4.62
C ALA A 98 5.06 -35.45 -4.10
#